data_AF-A0A536NBA3-F1
#
_entry.id   AF-A0A536NBA3-F1
#
_cell.length_a   1.000
_cell.length_b   1.000
_cell.length_c   1.000
_cell.angle_alpha   90.00
_cell.angle_beta   90.00
_cell.angle_gamma   90.00
#
_symmetry.space_group_name_H-M   'P 1'
#
loop_
_entity.id
_entity.type
_entity.pdbx_description
1 polymer ?
#
loop_
_entity_poly.entity_id
_entity_poly.type
_entity_poly.pdbx_seq_one_letter_code
_entity_poly.pdbx_strand_id
1 'polypeptide(L)'
;MKRDVVGGGQSYGGRMASMAAVEADFAGLVLFSYPLHRPGFPDQLRTDHFKQIHCPVLFMSGDRDPFARIDLLKKWVKVVPNAKLEIFPGQGHGLLAVLDQALDVASDFVKSLP
;
A
#
# COMPACT_ATOMS: atom_id res chain seq x y z
N MET A 1 -13.70 -6.86 -19.63
CA MET A 1 -12.38 -6.48 -20.20
C MET A 1 -11.32 -7.01 -19.25
N LYS A 2 -10.29 -7.69 -19.75
CA LYS A 2 -9.19 -8.19 -18.90
C LYS A 2 -8.38 -6.98 -18.41
N ARG A 3 -8.05 -6.94 -17.12
CA ARG A 3 -7.27 -5.84 -16.52
C ARG A 3 -5.82 -6.30 -16.51
N ASP A 4 -4.96 -5.61 -17.26
CA ASP A 4 -3.58 -6.07 -17.47
C ASP A 4 -2.54 -5.08 -16.90
N VAL A 5 -2.97 -4.00 -16.24
CA VAL A 5 -2.09 -2.96 -15.69
C VAL A 5 -2.10 -2.99 -14.16
N VAL A 6 -0.91 -3.09 -13.56
CA VAL A 6 -0.71 -2.92 -12.11
C VAL A 6 -0.20 -1.51 -11.84
N GLY A 7 -0.85 -0.82 -10.91
CA GLY A 7 -0.40 0.48 -10.41
C GLY A 7 0.42 0.31 -9.15
N GLY A 8 1.33 1.24 -8.86
CA GLY A 8 2.09 1.14 -7.62
C GLY A 8 3.14 2.21 -7.46
N GLY A 9 3.80 2.17 -6.32
CA GLY A 9 4.92 3.07 -6.05
C GLY A 9 5.27 3.14 -4.58
N GLN A 10 6.41 3.78 -4.32
CA GLN A 10 6.88 4.06 -2.97
C GLN A 10 6.31 5.39 -2.48
N SER A 11 5.85 5.40 -1.23
CA SER A 11 5.41 6.60 -0.51
C SER A 11 4.35 7.40 -1.29
N TYR A 12 4.66 8.65 -1.65
CA TYR A 12 3.78 9.52 -2.41
C TYR A 12 3.34 8.92 -3.75
N GLY A 13 4.21 8.18 -4.44
CA GLY A 13 3.85 7.49 -5.68
C GLY A 13 2.75 6.45 -5.46
N GLY A 14 2.87 5.67 -4.37
CA GLY A 14 1.82 4.72 -3.95
C GLY A 14 0.51 5.43 -3.59
N ARG A 15 0.59 6.61 -2.94
CA ARG A 15 -0.59 7.44 -2.68
C ARG A 15 -1.27 7.86 -3.98
N MET A 16 -0.53 8.40 -4.94
CA MET A 16 -1.09 8.83 -6.21
C MET A 16 -1.71 7.66 -6.99
N ALA A 17 -1.04 6.49 -7.01
CA ALA A 17 -1.60 5.28 -7.62
C ALA A 17 -2.94 4.86 -6.97
N SER A 18 -3.03 4.91 -5.63
CA SER A 18 -4.28 4.57 -4.93
C SER A 18 -5.42 5.56 -5.19
N MET A 19 -5.11 6.84 -5.40
CA MET A 19 -6.11 7.85 -5.76
C MET A 19 -6.54 7.67 -7.22
N ALA A 20 -5.60 7.41 -8.13
CA ALA A 20 -5.90 7.13 -9.53
C ALA A 20 -6.79 5.88 -9.70
N ALA A 21 -6.65 4.88 -8.82
CA ALA A 21 -7.47 3.67 -8.83
C ALA A 21 -8.95 3.88 -8.49
N VAL A 22 -9.34 5.08 -8.05
CA VAL A 22 -10.76 5.47 -7.94
C VAL A 22 -11.36 5.81 -9.30
N GLU A 23 -10.55 6.31 -10.22
CA GLU A 23 -10.99 6.79 -11.54
C GLU A 23 -10.61 5.84 -12.68
N ALA A 24 -9.57 5.03 -12.49
CA ALA A 24 -9.02 4.12 -13.50
C ALA A 24 -9.06 2.66 -13.04
N ASP A 25 -9.30 1.76 -13.99
CA ASP A 25 -9.28 0.31 -13.76
C ASP A 25 -7.84 -0.23 -13.72
N PHE A 26 -7.40 -0.68 -12.53
CA PHE A 26 -6.17 -1.44 -12.36
C PHE A 26 -6.46 -2.92 -12.08
N ALA A 27 -5.56 -3.80 -12.54
CA ALA A 27 -5.55 -5.23 -12.17
C ALA A 27 -5.25 -5.42 -10.68
N GLY A 28 -4.42 -4.53 -10.12
CA GLY A 28 -4.10 -4.46 -8.70
C GLY A 28 -3.17 -3.29 -8.39
N LEU A 29 -2.97 -3.04 -7.09
CA LEU A 29 -2.06 -2.01 -6.58
C LEU A 29 -0.95 -2.59 -5.71
N VAL A 30 0.28 -2.10 -5.88
CA VAL A 30 1.43 -2.43 -5.03
C VAL A 30 1.97 -1.16 -4.38
N LEU A 31 1.72 -1.00 -3.08
CA LEU A 31 1.95 0.23 -2.32
C LEU A 31 3.07 0.03 -1.29
N PHE A 32 4.28 0.47 -1.63
CA PHE A 32 5.43 0.44 -0.73
C PHE A 32 5.40 1.67 0.18
N SER A 33 5.43 1.44 1.49
CA SER A 33 5.46 2.47 2.55
C SER A 33 4.42 3.57 2.34
N TYR A 34 3.14 3.18 2.19
CA TYR A 34 2.04 4.13 2.01
C TYR A 34 2.04 5.18 3.13
N PRO A 35 2.07 6.49 2.82
CA PRO A 35 2.21 7.52 3.83
C PRO A 35 0.84 7.84 4.45
N LEU A 36 0.39 6.96 5.35
CA LEU A 36 -0.94 6.99 5.97
C LEU A 36 -1.27 8.33 6.62
N HIS A 37 -0.27 8.96 7.26
CA HIS A 37 -0.35 10.29 7.83
C HIS A 37 1.02 10.98 7.73
N ARG A 38 1.09 12.26 8.12
CA ARG A 38 2.38 12.95 8.29
C ARG A 38 3.00 12.57 9.64
N PRO A 39 4.34 12.50 9.79
CA PRO A 39 4.98 12.32 11.08
C PRO A 39 4.52 13.41 12.06
N GLY A 40 4.12 13.00 13.28
CA GLY A 40 3.57 13.92 14.29
C GLY A 40 2.08 14.26 14.15
N PHE A 41 1.39 13.81 13.09
CA PHE A 41 -0.03 14.10 12.86
C PHE A 41 -0.86 12.82 12.61
N PRO A 42 -0.91 11.86 13.55
CA PRO A 42 -1.55 10.56 13.36
C PRO A 42 -3.06 10.61 13.08
N ASP A 43 -3.72 11.71 13.44
CA ASP A 43 -5.16 11.90 13.20
C ASP A 43 -5.47 12.45 11.79
N GLN A 44 -4.45 12.92 11.05
CA GLN A 44 -4.61 13.43 9.68
C GLN A 44 -4.37 12.33 8.66
N LEU A 45 -5.31 11.39 8.61
CA LEU A 45 -5.23 10.21 7.78
C LEU A 45 -5.48 10.53 6.30
N ARG A 46 -4.80 9.80 5.42
CA ARG A 46 -4.96 9.87 3.96
C ARG A 46 -5.71 8.64 3.46
N THR A 47 -6.92 8.43 3.98
CA THR A 47 -7.70 7.19 3.76
C THR A 47 -9.07 7.43 3.15
N ASP A 48 -9.43 8.69 2.86
CA ASP A 48 -10.78 9.07 2.44
C ASP A 48 -11.27 8.28 1.23
N HIS A 49 -10.36 7.99 0.28
CA HIS A 49 -10.65 7.27 -0.95
C HIS A 49 -10.60 5.73 -0.82
N PHE A 50 -10.16 5.17 0.31
CA PHE A 50 -9.90 3.73 0.44
C PHE A 50 -11.12 2.85 0.14
N LYS A 51 -12.32 3.30 0.52
CA LYS A 51 -13.57 2.56 0.28
C LYS A 51 -13.96 2.46 -1.20
N GLN A 52 -13.39 3.33 -2.03
CA GLN A 52 -13.68 3.41 -3.46
C GLN A 52 -12.68 2.59 -4.29
N ILE A 53 -11.65 2.01 -3.66
CA ILE A 53 -10.69 1.14 -4.33
C ILE A 53 -11.27 -0.28 -4.39
N HIS A 54 -11.55 -0.78 -5.60
CA HIS A 54 -12.16 -2.09 -5.79
C HIS A 54 -11.20 -3.18 -6.28
N CYS A 55 -10.05 -2.80 -6.85
CA CYS A 55 -9.01 -3.75 -7.24
C CYS A 55 -8.27 -4.32 -6.01
N PRO A 56 -7.61 -5.49 -6.13
CA PRO A 56 -6.70 -6.00 -5.11
C PRO A 56 -5.59 -5.01 -4.78
N VAL A 57 -5.24 -4.86 -3.49
CA VAL A 57 -4.20 -3.94 -3.03
C VAL A 57 -3.24 -4.63 -2.09
N LEU A 58 -1.94 -4.55 -2.38
CA LEU A 58 -0.87 -4.93 -1.47
C LEU A 58 -0.27 -3.68 -0.83
N PHE A 59 -0.41 -3.56 0.49
CA PHE A 59 0.35 -2.63 1.31
C PHE A 59 1.60 -3.31 1.85
N MET A 60 2.74 -2.64 1.78
CA MET A 60 4.00 -3.08 2.35
C MET A 60 4.55 -1.95 3.20
N SER A 61 4.93 -2.19 4.45
CA SER A 61 5.44 -1.13 5.32
C SER A 61 6.36 -1.67 6.41
N GLY A 62 7.35 -0.86 6.80
CA GLY A 62 8.11 -1.12 8.01
C GLY A 62 7.30 -0.80 9.26
N ASP A 63 7.48 -1.56 10.33
CA ASP A 63 6.76 -1.30 11.59
C ASP A 63 7.23 -0.05 12.36
N ARG A 64 8.33 0.57 11.94
CA ARG A 64 8.87 1.84 12.46
C ARG A 64 8.68 3.01 11.48
N ASP A 65 7.81 2.89 10.48
CA ASP A 65 7.56 3.97 9.52
C ASP A 65 6.90 5.19 10.20
N PRO A 66 7.57 6.36 10.25
CA PRO A 66 6.99 7.56 10.87
C PRO A 66 5.79 8.13 10.11
N PHE A 67 5.57 7.72 8.86
CA PHE A 67 4.41 8.10 8.04
C PHE A 67 3.22 7.14 8.21
N ALA A 68 3.41 6.01 8.89
CA ALA A 68 2.36 5.02 9.07
C ALA A 68 2.53 4.28 10.41
N ARG A 69 1.91 4.81 11.47
CA ARG A 69 1.84 4.10 12.75
C ARG A 69 1.21 2.72 12.52
N ILE A 70 1.93 1.66 12.89
CA ILE A 70 1.63 0.31 12.40
C ILE A 70 0.25 -0.21 12.80
N ASP A 71 -0.24 0.16 13.97
CA ASP A 71 -1.58 -0.17 14.46
C ASP A 71 -2.68 0.61 13.70
N LEU A 72 -2.44 1.87 13.33
CA LEU A 72 -3.32 2.63 12.45
C LEU A 72 -3.33 2.01 11.06
N LEU A 73 -2.16 1.63 10.52
CA LEU A 73 -2.09 0.97 9.22
C LEU A 73 -2.88 -0.34 9.23
N LYS A 74 -2.67 -1.21 10.23
CA LYS A 74 -3.44 -2.46 10.42
C LYS A 74 -4.95 -2.22 10.51
N LYS A 75 -5.38 -1.09 11.09
CA LYS A 75 -6.79 -0.72 11.17
C LYS A 75 -7.33 -0.28 9.81
N TRP A 76 -6.63 0.62 9.13
CA TRP A 76 -7.16 1.32 7.95
C TRP A 76 -7.02 0.55 6.65
N VAL A 77 -6.05 -0.35 6.51
CA VAL A 77 -5.98 -1.23 5.32
C VAL A 77 -7.22 -2.09 5.17
N LYS A 78 -7.88 -2.46 6.28
CA LYS A 78 -9.11 -3.27 6.28
C LYS A 78 -10.32 -2.54 5.68
N VAL A 79 -10.23 -1.22 5.50
CA VAL A 79 -11.27 -0.43 4.84
C VAL A 79 -11.25 -0.64 3.33
N VAL A 80 -10.11 -1.06 2.77
CA VAL A 80 -9.99 -1.46 1.38
C VAL A 80 -10.47 -2.91 1.25
N PRO A 81 -11.51 -3.21 0.45
CA PRO A 81 -12.16 -4.53 0.42
C PRO A 81 -11.21 -5.71 0.12
N ASN A 82 -10.25 -5.52 -0.78
CA ASN A 82 -9.35 -6.57 -1.28
C ASN A 82 -7.88 -6.29 -0.90
N ALA A 83 -7.62 -5.89 0.35
CA ALA A 83 -6.28 -5.53 0.80
C ALA A 83 -5.51 -6.67 1.50
N LYS A 84 -4.22 -6.76 1.17
CA LYS A 84 -3.19 -7.48 1.92
C LYS A 84 -2.23 -6.46 2.54
N LEU A 85 -1.74 -6.75 3.74
CA LEU A 85 -0.71 -5.96 4.41
C LEU A 85 0.46 -6.87 4.77
N GLU A 86 1.63 -6.56 4.23
CA GLU A 86 2.91 -7.14 4.61
C GLU A 86 3.68 -6.15 5.49
N ILE A 87 4.24 -6.63 6.59
CA ILE A 87 4.95 -5.80 7.57
C ILE A 87 6.39 -6.29 7.65
N PHE A 88 7.36 -5.38 7.52
CA PHE A 88 8.78 -5.68 7.64
C PHE A 88 9.30 -5.22 9.02
N PRO A 89 9.56 -6.15 9.96
CA PRO A 89 9.98 -5.77 11.32
C PRO A 89 11.30 -4.99 11.34
N GLY A 90 11.34 -3.97 12.19
CA GLY A 90 12.52 -3.11 12.36
C GLY A 90 12.75 -2.09 11.24
N GLN A 91 11.98 -2.14 10.16
CA GLN A 91 12.14 -1.23 9.02
C GLN A 91 11.39 0.08 9.23
N GLY A 92 11.95 1.15 8.67
CA GLY A 92 11.33 2.47 8.62
C GLY A 92 10.58 2.70 7.31
N HIS A 93 10.54 3.95 6.87
CA HIS A 93 9.87 4.33 5.62
C HIS A 93 10.55 3.76 4.36
N GLY A 94 11.88 3.60 4.40
CA GLY A 94 12.63 2.94 3.34
C GLY A 94 12.71 1.44 3.59
N LEU A 95 12.50 0.64 2.53
CA LEU A 95 12.58 -0.83 2.58
C LEU A 95 13.86 -1.38 1.94
N LEU A 96 14.88 -0.55 1.70
CA LEU A 96 16.10 -0.96 0.98
C LEU A 96 16.83 -2.14 1.65
N ALA A 97 16.87 -2.19 2.98
CA ALA A 97 17.52 -3.27 3.72
C ALA A 97 16.80 -4.62 3.59
N VAL A 98 15.56 -4.63 3.11
CA VAL A 98 14.73 -5.81 2.86
C VAL A 98 14.19 -5.82 1.42
N LEU A 99 14.88 -5.15 0.49
CA LEU A 99 14.36 -4.89 -0.85
C LEU A 99 14.03 -6.18 -1.59
N ASP A 100 14.92 -7.17 -1.56
CA ASP A 100 14.71 -8.45 -2.23
C ASP A 100 13.45 -9.14 -1.71
N GLN A 101 13.29 -9.23 -0.39
CA GLN A 101 12.09 -9.79 0.24
C GLN A 101 10.83 -9.00 -0.14
N ALA A 102 10.90 -7.67 -0.16
CA ALA A 102 9.76 -6.83 -0.54
C ALA A 102 9.37 -7.02 -2.02
N LEU A 103 10.37 -7.20 -2.90
CA LEU A 103 10.14 -7.48 -4.32
C LEU A 103 9.60 -8.90 -4.55
N ASP A 104 10.03 -9.89 -3.77
CA ASP A 104 9.46 -11.24 -3.81
C ASP A 104 7.98 -11.22 -3.43
N VAL A 105 7.62 -10.56 -2.33
CA VAL A 105 6.21 -10.40 -1.91
C VAL A 105 5.38 -9.68 -2.99
N ALA A 106 5.94 -8.63 -3.60
CA ALA A 106 5.29 -7.91 -4.68
C ALA A 106 5.09 -8.79 -5.93
N SER A 107 6.12 -9.56 -6.30
CA SER A 107 6.11 -10.49 -7.44
C SER A 107 5.04 -11.56 -7.27
N ASP A 108 4.97 -12.17 -6.09
CA ASP A 108 3.98 -13.20 -5.77
C ASP A 108 2.56 -12.64 -5.79
N PHE A 109 2.36 -11.44 -5.24
CA PHE A 109 1.07 -10.76 -5.32
C PHE A 109 0.66 -10.50 -6.77
N VAL A 110 1.54 -9.93 -7.60
CA VAL A 110 1.25 -9.63 -9.01
C VAL A 110 0.92 -10.91 -9.79
N LYS A 111 1.65 -12.01 -9.56
CA LYS A 111 1.38 -13.31 -10.20
C LYS A 111 0.05 -13.94 -9.75
N SER A 112 -0.47 -13.55 -8.58
CA SER A 112 -1.74 -14.05 -8.04
C SER A 112 -2.97 -13.26 -8.49
N LEU A 113 -2.79 -12.14 -9.19
CA LEU A 113 -3.91 -11.34 -9.70
C LEU A 113 -4.71 -12.10 -10.77
N PRO A 114 -6.04 -11.93 -10.82
CA PRO A 114 -6.94 -12.66 -11.70
C PRO A 114 -6.82 -12.29 -13.19
#